data_AF-A0A660LVY1-F1
#
_entry.id   AF-A0A660LVY1-F1
#
_cell.length_a   1.000
_cell.length_b   1.000
_cell.length_c   1.000
_cell.angle_alpha   90.00
_cell.angle_beta   90.00
_cell.angle_gamma   90.00
#
_symmetry.space_group_name_H-M   'P 1'
#
loop_
_entity.id
_entity.type
_entity.pdbx_description
1 polymer ?
#
loop_
_entity_poly.entity_id
_entity_poly.type
_entity_poly.pdbx_seq_one_letter_code
_entity_poly.pdbx_strand_id
1 'polypeptide(L)'
;MVLIAIVGYLAWRLDNQSPHKVYTATEKVGNGFVSLGSLGFRFEGNKATARNDASVQEIRDFLKKEVAQSGCKDNNGAVSVIANSQDEKQLLLGYGCGSTAARMFAVKKDDGWKAISPTNQFNTFDIPSCKMTDENNISKEIAPVCQNEKKDGEKLIYDYRLR
;
A
#
# COMPACT_ATOMS: atom_id res chain seq x y z
N MET A 1 31.21 -41.09 10.98
CA MET A 1 31.09 -39.65 11.32
C MET A 1 30.43 -38.79 10.23
N VAL A 2 29.78 -39.36 9.20
CA VAL A 2 29.12 -38.55 8.14
C VAL A 2 27.61 -38.38 8.39
N LEU A 3 26.96 -39.40 8.97
CA LEU A 3 25.51 -39.37 9.26
C LEU A 3 25.11 -38.33 10.32
N ILE A 4 25.94 -38.12 11.35
CA ILE A 4 25.62 -37.19 12.45
C ILE A 4 25.62 -35.73 11.98
N ALA A 5 26.52 -35.38 11.04
CA ALA A 5 26.60 -34.05 10.47
C ALA A 5 25.39 -33.72 9.58
N ILE A 6 24.87 -34.72 8.84
CA ILE A 6 23.68 -34.54 7.98
C ILE A 6 22.43 -34.32 8.83
N VAL A 7 22.26 -35.09 9.92
CA VAL A 7 21.13 -34.92 10.85
C VAL A 7 21.19 -33.57 11.55
N GLY A 8 22.38 -33.13 11.99
CA GLY A 8 22.56 -31.80 12.58
C GLY A 8 22.25 -30.66 11.61
N TYR A 9 22.64 -30.80 10.34
CA TYR A 9 22.37 -29.78 9.31
C TYR A 9 20.88 -29.71 8.91
N LEU A 10 20.20 -30.87 8.81
CA LEU A 10 18.76 -30.93 8.58
C LEU A 10 17.96 -30.41 9.77
N ALA A 11 18.36 -30.74 10.99
CA ALA A 11 17.74 -30.21 12.20
C ALA A 11 17.90 -28.69 12.29
N TRP A 12 19.10 -28.17 11.99
CA TRP A 12 19.34 -26.72 11.95
C TRP A 12 18.54 -26.01 10.85
N ARG A 13 18.37 -26.62 9.67
CA ARG A 13 17.48 -26.09 8.62
C ARG A 13 16.00 -26.08 9.03
N LEU A 14 15.55 -27.11 9.73
CA LEU A 14 14.17 -27.24 10.20
C LEU A 14 13.88 -26.29 11.36
N ASP A 15 14.86 -26.03 12.22
CA ASP A 15 14.74 -25.08 13.34
C ASP A 15 14.87 -23.62 12.87
N ASN A 16 15.65 -23.37 11.80
CA ASN A 16 15.69 -22.08 11.09
C ASN A 16 14.56 -21.89 10.07
N GLN A 17 13.69 -22.88 9.85
CA GLN A 17 12.39 -22.61 9.27
C GLN A 17 11.57 -21.88 10.32
N SER A 18 11.79 -20.56 10.38
CA SER A 18 10.97 -19.62 11.14
C SER A 18 9.52 -20.10 11.07
N PRO A 19 8.87 -20.33 12.23
CA PRO A 19 7.55 -20.98 12.27
C PRO A 19 6.69 -20.27 11.24
N HIS A 20 6.07 -21.04 10.32
CA HIS A 20 5.27 -20.53 9.21
C HIS A 20 4.34 -19.44 9.73
N LYS A 21 4.80 -18.19 9.71
CA LYS A 21 4.07 -17.06 10.22
C LYS A 21 3.00 -16.91 9.18
N VAL A 22 1.77 -17.29 9.53
CA VAL A 22 0.62 -17.20 8.64
C VAL A 22 0.62 -15.78 8.12
N TYR A 23 1.02 -15.62 6.87
CA TYR A 23 1.25 -14.31 6.30
C TYR A 23 -0.12 -13.69 6.14
N THR A 24 -0.38 -12.68 6.95
CA THR A 24 -1.61 -11.92 6.88
C THR A 24 -1.33 -10.71 6.00
N ALA A 25 -2.17 -10.51 4.98
CA ALA A 25 -2.11 -9.29 4.18
C ALA A 25 -2.26 -8.03 5.04
N THR A 26 -2.89 -8.16 6.20
CA THR A 26 -2.99 -7.13 7.23
C THR A 26 -2.11 -7.46 8.44
N GLU A 27 -1.31 -6.51 8.90
CA GLU A 27 -0.42 -6.63 10.06
C GLU A 27 -0.73 -5.54 11.08
N LYS A 28 -0.85 -5.91 12.36
CA LYS A 28 -1.07 -4.96 13.45
C LYS A 28 0.22 -4.18 13.75
N VAL A 29 0.10 -2.86 13.88
CA VAL A 29 1.21 -1.95 14.20
C VAL A 29 0.76 -1.03 15.33
N GLY A 30 1.24 -1.27 16.56
CA GLY A 30 0.69 -0.59 17.74
C GLY A 30 -0.79 -0.89 17.93
N ASN A 31 -1.63 0.14 18.02
CA ASN A 31 -3.09 0.01 18.03
C ASN A 31 -3.72 0.17 16.64
N GLY A 32 -2.88 0.35 15.61
CA GLY A 32 -3.28 0.49 14.22
C GLY A 32 -2.93 -0.73 13.37
N PHE A 33 -2.86 -0.55 12.05
CA PHE A 33 -2.54 -1.64 11.13
C PHE A 33 -1.98 -1.16 9.79
N VAL A 34 -1.25 -2.03 9.12
CA VAL A 34 -0.92 -1.92 7.70
C VAL A 34 -1.58 -3.04 6.93
N SER A 35 -2.02 -2.80 5.71
CA SER A 35 -2.53 -3.85 4.83
C SER A 35 -1.99 -3.73 3.41
N LEU A 36 -1.57 -4.85 2.83
CA LEU A 36 -1.16 -4.93 1.43
C LEU A 36 -2.35 -5.19 0.50
N GLY A 37 -3.57 -5.38 1.02
CA GLY A 37 -4.72 -5.71 0.19
C GLY A 37 -4.45 -6.93 -0.72
N SER A 38 -4.86 -6.82 -1.99
CA SER A 38 -4.62 -7.85 -3.01
C SER A 38 -3.15 -7.99 -3.41
N LEU A 39 -2.33 -6.95 -3.27
CA LEU A 39 -0.89 -6.99 -3.56
C LEU A 39 -0.16 -8.01 -2.67
N GLY A 40 -0.70 -8.32 -1.48
CA GLY A 40 -0.18 -9.35 -0.60
C GLY A 40 -0.30 -10.78 -1.15
N PHE A 41 -0.93 -10.98 -2.31
CA PHE A 41 -1.19 -12.29 -2.90
C PHE A 41 -0.80 -12.35 -4.38
N ARG A 42 -0.47 -13.56 -4.82
CA ARG A 42 -0.39 -13.94 -6.24
C ARG A 42 -1.61 -14.78 -6.58
N PHE A 43 -2.28 -14.43 -7.67
CA PHE A 43 -3.46 -15.15 -8.14
C PHE A 43 -3.09 -16.04 -9.33
N GLU A 44 -3.29 -17.35 -9.17
CA GLU A 44 -3.06 -18.35 -10.20
C GLU A 44 -4.33 -19.18 -10.37
N GLY A 45 -5.11 -18.86 -11.41
CA GLY A 45 -6.45 -19.41 -11.61
C GLY A 45 -7.38 -19.04 -10.45
N ASN A 46 -7.86 -20.05 -9.73
CA ASN A 46 -8.74 -19.88 -8.56
C ASN A 46 -7.99 -19.92 -7.21
N LYS A 47 -6.65 -19.91 -7.23
CA LYS A 47 -5.83 -19.94 -6.02
C LYS A 47 -5.18 -18.59 -5.76
N ALA A 48 -5.18 -18.18 -4.50
CA ALA A 48 -4.41 -17.04 -4.00
C ALA A 48 -3.28 -17.56 -3.10
N THR A 49 -2.04 -17.20 -3.40
CA THR A 49 -0.87 -17.56 -2.59
C THR A 49 -0.25 -16.30 -2.01
N ALA A 50 -0.01 -16.29 -0.70
CA ALA A 50 0.63 -15.16 -0.02
C ALA A 50 2.02 -14.87 -0.62
N ARG A 51 2.29 -13.58 -0.87
CA ARG A 51 3.58 -13.11 -1.38
C ARG A 51 4.52 -12.74 -0.23
N ASN A 52 5.81 -13.01 -0.42
CA ASN A 52 6.89 -12.68 0.51
C ASN A 52 8.16 -12.27 -0.27
N ASP A 53 8.00 -11.76 -1.49
CA ASP A 53 9.13 -11.26 -2.25
C ASP A 53 9.63 -9.91 -1.73
N ALA A 54 10.84 -9.52 -2.14
CA ALA A 54 11.50 -8.32 -1.66
C ALA A 54 10.70 -7.04 -1.94
N SER A 55 9.99 -6.97 -3.09
CA SER A 55 9.14 -5.82 -3.44
C SER A 55 8.02 -5.64 -2.41
N VAL A 56 7.32 -6.73 -2.08
CA VAL A 56 6.23 -6.71 -1.11
C VAL A 56 6.71 -6.40 0.31
N GLN A 57 7.88 -6.88 0.71
CA GLN A 57 8.47 -6.52 2.01
C GLN A 57 8.86 -5.05 2.07
N GLU A 58 9.47 -4.51 1.02
CA GLU A 58 9.81 -3.09 0.93
C GLU A 58 8.56 -2.19 1.03
N ILE A 59 7.48 -2.55 0.34
CA ILE A 59 6.21 -1.82 0.42
C ILE A 59 5.64 -1.90 1.83
N ARG A 60 5.61 -3.08 2.45
CA ARG A 60 5.16 -3.24 3.85
C ARG A 60 5.94 -2.32 4.79
N ASP A 61 7.26 -2.29 4.67
CA ASP A 61 8.11 -1.48 5.54
C ASP A 61 7.86 0.02 5.33
N PHE A 62 7.60 0.43 4.09
CA PHE A 62 7.13 1.77 3.79
C PHE A 62 5.79 2.07 4.48
N LEU A 63 4.77 1.22 4.37
CA LEU A 63 3.47 1.44 5.03
C LEU A 63 3.61 1.54 6.56
N LYS A 64 4.51 0.75 7.16
CA LYS A 64 4.78 0.81 8.60
C LYS A 64 5.39 2.15 9.01
N LYS A 65 6.28 2.71 8.19
CA LYS A 65 6.84 4.05 8.41
C LYS A 65 5.76 5.12 8.34
N GLU A 66 4.85 5.03 7.37
CA GLU A 66 3.71 5.95 7.25
C GLU A 66 2.79 5.88 8.49
N VAL A 67 2.46 4.67 8.96
CA VAL A 67 1.68 4.51 10.21
C VAL A 67 2.41 5.13 11.41
N ALA A 68 3.72 4.89 11.54
CA ALA A 68 4.52 5.46 12.62
C ALA A 68 4.60 7.01 12.57
N GLN A 69 4.51 7.59 11.38
CA GLN A 69 4.57 9.05 11.14
C GLN A 69 3.19 9.71 11.07
N SER A 70 2.10 8.94 11.19
CA SER A 70 0.72 9.41 10.98
C SER A 70 0.24 10.49 11.97
N GLY A 71 0.89 10.65 13.12
CA GLY A 71 0.47 11.59 14.17
C GLY A 71 -0.85 11.23 14.84
N CYS A 72 -1.40 10.03 14.58
CA CYS A 72 -2.63 9.55 15.17
C CYS A 72 -2.49 9.33 16.68
N LYS A 73 -3.49 9.78 17.45
CA LYS A 73 -3.58 9.51 18.89
C LYS A 73 -3.63 8.01 19.15
N ASP A 74 -3.08 7.59 20.29
CA ASP A 74 -3.04 6.19 20.72
C ASP A 74 -2.32 5.24 19.76
N ASN A 75 -1.51 5.75 18.82
CA ASN A 75 -0.81 4.97 17.80
C ASN A 75 -1.77 4.08 16.99
N ASN A 76 -2.97 4.58 16.68
CA ASN A 76 -3.99 3.85 15.92
C ASN A 76 -3.96 4.13 14.40
N GLY A 77 -2.82 4.59 13.87
CA GLY A 77 -2.66 4.86 12.44
C GLY A 77 -2.91 3.63 11.58
N ALA A 78 -3.59 3.81 10.46
CA ALA A 78 -3.96 2.75 9.54
C ALA A 78 -3.59 3.12 8.11
N VAL A 79 -2.96 2.21 7.37
CA VAL A 79 -2.66 2.37 5.95
C VAL A 79 -2.93 1.06 5.21
N SER A 80 -3.59 1.13 4.05
CA SER A 80 -3.89 -0.05 3.21
C SER A 80 -3.60 0.23 1.75
N VAL A 81 -3.03 -0.73 1.04
CA VAL A 81 -2.98 -0.71 -0.42
C VAL A 81 -4.36 -1.00 -0.98
N ILE A 82 -4.82 -0.15 -1.89
CA ILE A 82 -6.08 -0.29 -2.62
C ILE A 82 -5.80 -0.80 -4.03
N ALA A 83 -4.84 -0.18 -4.71
CA ALA A 83 -4.40 -0.55 -6.04
C ALA A 83 -2.90 -0.26 -6.22
N ASN A 84 -2.28 -0.94 -7.18
CA ASN A 84 -0.89 -0.76 -7.55
C ASN A 84 -0.73 -0.74 -9.08
N SER A 85 0.27 -0.04 -9.58
CA SER A 85 0.67 -0.16 -10.97
C SER A 85 1.27 -1.55 -11.25
N GLN A 86 1.28 -1.97 -12.51
CA GLN A 86 1.78 -3.28 -12.93
C GLN A 86 3.27 -3.47 -12.59
N ASP A 87 4.05 -2.38 -12.64
CA ASP A 87 5.47 -2.37 -12.27
C ASP A 87 5.72 -2.24 -10.75
N GLU A 88 4.63 -2.16 -9.95
CA GLU A 88 4.64 -2.00 -8.49
C GLU A 88 5.43 -0.77 -8.01
N LYS A 89 5.58 0.26 -8.84
CA LYS A 89 6.25 1.51 -8.46
C LYS A 89 5.31 2.61 -8.02
N GLN A 90 4.00 2.42 -8.18
CA GLN A 90 3.00 3.38 -7.74
C GLN A 90 1.84 2.67 -7.03
N LEU A 91 1.35 3.27 -5.96
CA LEU A 91 0.29 2.74 -5.11
C LEU A 91 -0.81 3.79 -4.94
N LEU A 92 -2.06 3.35 -4.97
CA LEU A 92 -3.19 4.05 -4.37
C LEU A 92 -3.39 3.46 -2.97
N LEU A 93 -3.38 4.32 -1.96
CA LEU A 93 -3.43 3.95 -0.55
C LEU A 93 -4.69 4.53 0.09
N GLY A 94 -5.28 3.75 0.98
CA GLY A 94 -6.22 4.23 1.99
C GLY A 94 -5.48 4.51 3.28
N TYR A 95 -5.75 5.62 3.97
CA TYR A 95 -5.08 5.96 5.23
C TYR A 95 -5.98 6.69 6.22
N GLY A 96 -5.56 6.77 7.48
CA GLY A 96 -6.25 7.51 8.54
C GLY A 96 -5.93 7.02 9.95
N CYS A 97 -6.67 7.52 10.94
CA CYS A 97 -6.59 7.09 12.34
C CYS A 97 -7.75 6.16 12.67
N GLY A 98 -7.45 4.89 12.97
CA GLY A 98 -8.43 3.83 13.21
C GLY A 98 -9.20 3.35 11.97
N SER A 99 -8.99 3.98 10.80
CA SER A 99 -9.63 3.63 9.53
C SER A 99 -8.78 4.06 8.34
N THR A 100 -9.11 3.56 7.14
CA THR A 100 -8.42 3.87 5.87
C THR A 100 -9.31 4.68 4.91
N ALA A 101 -10.05 5.64 5.47
CA ALA A 101 -11.08 6.40 4.76
C ALA A 101 -10.52 7.44 3.78
N ALA A 102 -9.36 8.02 4.06
CA ALA A 102 -8.73 9.01 3.18
C ALA A 102 -7.88 8.34 2.10
N ARG A 103 -7.62 9.05 0.99
CA ARG A 103 -6.83 8.55 -0.14
C ARG A 103 -5.53 9.33 -0.31
N MET A 104 -4.47 8.59 -0.60
CA MET A 104 -3.19 9.16 -1.00
C MET A 104 -2.55 8.28 -2.06
N PHE A 105 -1.67 8.85 -2.88
CA PHE A 105 -0.80 8.04 -3.71
C PHE A 105 0.52 7.79 -2.99
N ALA A 106 1.26 6.78 -3.43
CA ALA A 106 2.68 6.68 -3.13
C ALA A 106 3.43 6.29 -4.40
N VAL A 107 4.63 6.83 -4.58
CA VAL A 107 5.49 6.52 -5.72
C VAL A 107 6.88 6.12 -5.24
N LYS A 108 7.47 5.14 -5.92
CA LYS A 108 8.85 4.73 -5.73
C LYS A 108 9.77 5.60 -6.57
N LYS A 109 10.64 6.35 -5.91
CA LYS A 109 11.73 7.14 -6.52
C LYS A 109 13.07 6.49 -6.21
N ASP A 110 14.16 7.06 -6.74
CA ASP A 110 15.52 6.54 -6.53
C ASP A 110 15.91 6.50 -5.05
N ASP A 111 15.37 7.42 -4.24
CA ASP A 111 15.59 7.49 -2.79
C ASP A 111 14.53 6.74 -1.96
N GLY A 112 13.69 5.93 -2.63
CA GLY A 112 12.69 5.07 -2.00
C GLY A 112 11.25 5.54 -2.20
N TRP A 113 10.35 4.94 -1.42
CA TRP A 113 8.92 5.24 -1.46
C TRP A 113 8.61 6.60 -0.84
N LYS A 114 7.74 7.36 -1.51
CA LYS A 114 7.22 8.64 -1.03
C LYS A 114 5.71 8.70 -1.17
N ALA A 115 5.02 8.97 -0.07
CA ALA A 115 3.61 9.31 -0.11
C ALA A 115 3.40 10.67 -0.81
N ILE A 116 2.31 10.77 -1.56
CA ILE A 116 1.86 11.97 -2.26
C ILE A 116 0.43 12.27 -1.82
N SER A 117 0.30 13.44 -1.18
CA SER A 117 -0.90 14.11 -0.68
C SER A 117 -1.56 13.56 0.58
N PRO A 118 -1.57 14.38 1.64
CA PRO A 118 -2.61 14.36 2.66
C PRO A 118 -3.67 15.48 2.53
N THR A 119 -3.70 16.31 1.47
CA THR A 119 -4.57 17.50 1.38
C THR A 119 -5.45 17.58 0.13
N ASN A 120 -6.78 17.49 0.31
CA ASN A 120 -7.88 17.88 -0.62
C ASN A 120 -7.71 17.61 -2.13
N GLN A 121 -6.85 16.68 -2.53
CA GLN A 121 -6.64 16.33 -3.94
C GLN A 121 -7.66 15.32 -4.45
N PHE A 122 -8.43 14.73 -3.54
CA PHE A 122 -9.51 13.80 -3.87
C PHE A 122 -10.84 14.47 -3.57
N ASN A 123 -11.82 14.29 -4.46
CA ASN A 123 -13.19 14.72 -4.19
C ASN A 123 -13.91 13.69 -3.29
N THR A 124 -15.19 13.91 -3.01
CA THR A 124 -16.03 13.04 -2.18
C THR A 124 -16.26 11.63 -2.76
N PHE A 125 -15.92 11.41 -4.04
CA PHE A 125 -15.98 10.10 -4.70
C PHE A 125 -14.61 9.42 -4.77
N ASP A 126 -13.62 9.90 -4.02
CA ASP A 126 -12.24 9.40 -4.06
C ASP A 126 -11.57 9.54 -5.45
N ILE A 127 -12.03 10.50 -6.27
CA ILE A 127 -11.44 10.78 -7.59
C ILE A 127 -10.38 11.87 -7.44
N PRO A 128 -9.13 11.61 -7.84
CA PRO A 128 -8.03 12.57 -7.70
C PRO A 128 -8.15 13.73 -8.68
N SER A 129 -7.54 14.87 -8.34
CA SER A 129 -7.45 16.02 -9.23
C SER A 129 -6.57 15.69 -10.44
N CYS A 130 -6.97 16.16 -11.64
CA CYS A 130 -6.17 15.93 -12.85
C CYS A 130 -4.79 16.57 -12.74
N LYS A 131 -4.71 17.74 -12.09
CA LYS A 131 -3.44 18.42 -11.79
C LYS A 131 -2.50 17.50 -11.00
N MET A 132 -2.96 16.92 -9.89
CA MET A 132 -2.14 16.04 -9.06
C MET A 132 -1.68 14.81 -9.84
N THR A 133 -2.58 14.19 -10.60
CA THR A 133 -2.22 12.99 -11.36
C THR A 133 -1.22 13.27 -12.47
N ASP A 134 -1.32 14.42 -13.12
CA ASP A 134 -0.45 14.79 -14.24
C ASP A 134 0.93 15.26 -13.73
N GLU A 135 0.99 16.09 -12.69
CA GLU A 135 2.26 16.59 -12.11
C GLU A 135 3.10 15.47 -11.51
N ASN A 136 2.47 14.41 -10.99
CA ASN A 136 3.17 13.28 -10.36
C ASN A 136 3.28 12.05 -11.28
N ASN A 137 2.86 12.17 -12.55
CA ASN A 137 2.85 11.06 -13.52
C ASN A 137 2.16 9.79 -12.96
N ILE A 138 1.02 9.97 -12.29
CA ILE A 138 0.29 8.87 -11.67
C ILE A 138 -0.27 7.95 -12.76
N SER A 139 0.00 6.65 -12.66
CA SER A 139 -0.44 5.66 -13.64
C SER A 139 -1.96 5.65 -13.80
N LYS A 140 -2.41 5.51 -15.05
CA LYS A 140 -3.83 5.35 -15.39
C LYS A 140 -4.42 4.06 -14.82
N GLU A 141 -3.57 3.07 -14.54
CA GLU A 141 -3.97 1.79 -13.93
C GLU A 141 -4.54 1.96 -12.53
N ILE A 142 -4.04 2.94 -11.76
CA ILE A 142 -4.48 3.21 -10.38
C ILE A 142 -5.31 4.49 -10.25
N ALA A 143 -5.36 5.30 -11.30
CA ALA A 143 -6.17 6.51 -11.39
C ALA A 143 -6.67 6.71 -12.83
N PRO A 144 -7.63 5.89 -13.29
CA PRO A 144 -8.11 5.93 -14.67
C PRO A 144 -8.99 7.16 -14.96
N VAL A 145 -9.55 7.76 -13.91
CA VAL A 145 -10.36 8.97 -13.99
C VAL A 145 -9.75 10.01 -13.06
N CYS A 146 -9.75 11.26 -13.50
CA CYS A 146 -9.46 12.41 -12.66
C CYS A 146 -10.54 13.47 -12.77
N GLN A 147 -10.53 14.41 -11.84
CA GLN A 147 -11.47 15.53 -11.78
C GLN A 147 -10.77 16.88 -11.85
N ASN A 148 -11.43 17.88 -12.43
CA ASN A 148 -11.10 19.29 -12.23
C ASN A 148 -12.24 19.95 -11.47
N GLU A 149 -11.92 20.51 -10.31
CA GLU A 149 -12.87 21.26 -9.49
C GLU A 149 -12.94 22.70 -9.98
N LYS A 150 -14.16 23.21 -10.17
CA LYS A 150 -14.45 24.61 -10.46
C LYS A 150 -15.52 25.11 -9.50
N LYS A 151 -15.36 26.35 -9.05
CA LYS A 151 -16.40 27.07 -8.30
C LYS A 151 -17.28 27.84 -9.27
N ASP A 152 -18.58 27.62 -9.18
CA ASP A 152 -19.60 28.41 -9.88
C ASP A 152 -20.57 28.99 -8.84
N GLY A 153 -20.32 30.24 -8.44
CA GLY A 153 -20.95 30.85 -7.27
C GLY A 153 -20.64 30.05 -6.00
N GLU A 154 -21.69 29.59 -5.32
CA GLU A 154 -21.59 28.74 -4.11
C GLU A 154 -21.53 27.23 -4.43
N LYS A 155 -21.64 26.83 -5.70
CA LYS A 155 -21.65 25.42 -6.10
C LYS A 155 -20.25 24.95 -6.50
N LEU A 156 -19.91 23.73 -6.10
CA LEU A 156 -18.76 23.00 -6.61
C LEU A 156 -19.20 22.17 -7.83
N ILE A 157 -18.54 22.38 -8.95
CA ILE A 157 -18.72 21.63 -10.18
C ILE A 157 -17.46 20.81 -10.44
N TYR A 158 -17.64 19.53 -10.78
CA TYR A 158 -16.57 18.60 -11.07
C TYR A 158 -16.65 18.17 -12.53
N ASP A 159 -15.62 18.52 -13.30
CA ASP A 159 -15.43 17.98 -14.64
C ASP A 159 -14.58 16.71 -14.56
N TYR A 160 -15.13 15.57 -15.00
CA TYR A 160 -14.42 14.30 -15.00
C TYR A 160 -13.76 14.03 -16.35
N ARG A 161 -12.52 13.53 -16.32
CA ARG A 161 -11.74 13.16 -17.50
C ARG A 161 -11.23 11.73 -17.36
N LEU A 162 -11.50 10.91 -18.37
CA LEU A 162 -10.82 9.63 -18.55
C LEU A 162 -9.38 9.89 -18.96
N ARG A 163 -8.44 9.22 -18.29
CA ARG A 163 -7.00 9.39 -18.52
C ARG A 163 -6.50 8.33 -19.49
#